data_AF-A0A9W4DR82-F1
#
_entry.id   AF-A0A9W4DR82-F1
#
_cell.length_a   1.000
_cell.length_b   1.000
_cell.length_c   1.000
_cell.angle_alpha   90.00
_cell.angle_beta   90.00
_cell.angle_gamma   90.00
#
_symmetry.space_group_name_H-M   'P 1'
#
loop_
_entity.id
_entity.type
_entity.pdbx_description
1 polymer ?
#
loop_
_entity_poly.entity_id
_entity_poly.type
_entity_poly.pdbx_seq_one_letter_code
_entity_poly.pdbx_strand_id
1 'polypeptide(L)'
;MSSIPNSVTRISGSRLAGVAAVAVLGGTLLAPAAHADSTAAPLKVAVSDVTHNTLTRGQGTNSFTVTVTNTSDAAQPFTGDAMVWPGASGPSPLAADQVRTEVVPLHAPATDVSVQGQNPGLNVLFFPHGGTWNKSFQIPAGAAYSWKMTVGAAAGFPGNDDGLDIDVSAGTGRVAAPADVHFDIAPALPDGRLTEKFDGAVTVAPGHPGETTLELHNGAGGKFTSPLNDMVELGSTVPGLGLEYRSGGNWVPAKTVVDGRSWLLPQVPAGFAYQQTHSYRLRFTAAQQPAAPRDLNVSSRVVLGEQIASAQTTLHLKKAAKPSAPATPSATASAPASPTSAAVPAADGSAGATTGGSSPSTTELAHTGSSHTGLLAGLAALLAAAGAFLTVSVKRRRSA
;
A
#
# COMPACT_ATOMS: atom_id res chain seq x y z
N MET A 1 39.22 -21.20 -89.25
CA MET A 1 39.27 -20.48 -87.95
C MET A 1 38.73 -21.45 -86.91
N SER A 2 39.60 -22.29 -86.32
CA SER A 2 40.16 -22.15 -84.94
C SER A 2 39.08 -21.96 -83.88
N SER A 3 39.02 -22.68 -82.75
CA SER A 3 39.83 -23.76 -82.17
C SER A 3 39.07 -24.28 -80.92
N ILE A 4 38.80 -25.60 -80.90
CA ILE A 4 38.88 -26.67 -79.86
C ILE A 4 38.84 -26.34 -78.30
N PRO A 5 38.70 -27.33 -77.37
CA PRO A 5 37.48 -27.79 -76.67
C PRO A 5 37.67 -27.93 -75.12
N ASN A 6 36.76 -28.62 -74.40
CA ASN A 6 37.02 -29.73 -73.45
C ASN A 6 35.69 -30.13 -72.76
N SER A 7 35.07 -31.31 -72.98
CA SER A 7 35.47 -32.69 -72.58
C SER A 7 35.45 -32.84 -71.04
N VAL A 8 34.77 -33.77 -70.35
CA VAL A 8 34.44 -35.19 -70.60
C VAL A 8 33.25 -35.64 -69.73
N THR A 9 32.54 -36.66 -70.24
CA THR A 9 31.40 -37.38 -69.68
C THR A 9 31.83 -38.73 -69.06
N ARG A 10 31.34 -39.02 -67.84
CA ARG A 10 30.82 -40.31 -67.28
C ARG A 10 31.58 -41.66 -67.31
N ILE A 11 31.41 -42.32 -66.14
CA ILE A 11 31.07 -43.74 -65.85
C ILE A 11 32.14 -44.83 -66.13
N SER A 12 32.54 -45.54 -65.06
CA SER A 12 32.35 -47.00 -64.85
C SER A 12 33.42 -47.61 -63.96
N GLY A 13 33.05 -48.62 -63.17
CA GLY A 13 33.99 -49.70 -62.83
C GLY A 13 33.94 -50.19 -61.39
N SER A 14 33.13 -51.21 -61.16
CA SER A 14 32.93 -51.91 -59.90
C SER A 14 34.00 -52.99 -59.61
N ARG A 15 34.14 -53.33 -58.31
CA ARG A 15 34.38 -54.68 -57.69
C ARG A 15 35.72 -54.95 -56.95
N LEU A 16 35.54 -55.16 -55.64
CA LEU A 16 35.89 -56.31 -54.77
C LEU A 16 37.35 -56.67 -54.44
N ALA A 17 37.65 -56.58 -53.12
CA ALA A 17 38.26 -57.59 -52.21
C ALA A 17 39.01 -56.82 -51.10
N GLY A 18 38.88 -57.02 -49.78
CA GLY A 18 38.35 -58.12 -48.99
C GLY A 18 39.42 -58.50 -47.95
N VAL A 19 39.37 -57.97 -46.73
CA VAL A 19 39.93 -58.59 -45.51
C VAL A 19 39.02 -58.26 -44.33
N ALA A 20 38.75 -59.29 -43.53
CA ALA A 20 37.71 -59.40 -42.53
C ALA A 20 38.20 -59.15 -41.09
N ALA A 21 37.20 -58.88 -40.24
CA ALA A 21 37.09 -59.19 -38.79
C ALA A 21 37.94 -58.32 -37.83
N VAL A 22 37.52 -57.88 -36.64
CA VAL A 22 36.57 -58.39 -35.64
C VAL A 22 35.97 -57.24 -34.80
N ALA A 23 34.68 -57.36 -34.47
CA ALA A 23 33.86 -56.83 -33.38
C ALA A 23 34.38 -55.74 -32.41
N VAL A 24 33.56 -54.69 -32.21
CA VAL A 24 32.87 -54.43 -30.93
C VAL A 24 31.43 -53.99 -31.21
N LEU A 25 30.48 -54.80 -30.73
CA LEU A 25 29.08 -54.46 -30.50
C LEU A 25 28.98 -53.56 -29.27
N GLY A 26 28.14 -52.52 -29.31
CA GLY A 26 27.73 -51.84 -28.08
C GLY A 26 27.20 -50.44 -28.36
N GLY A 27 25.88 -50.28 -28.28
CA GLY A 27 25.13 -49.15 -28.82
C GLY A 27 25.60 -47.76 -28.38
N THR A 28 25.71 -46.87 -29.36
CA THR A 28 25.46 -45.45 -29.10
C THR A 28 24.00 -45.33 -28.75
N LEU A 29 23.74 -45.33 -27.44
CA LEU A 29 22.52 -44.84 -26.84
C LEU A 29 22.11 -43.57 -27.61
N LEU A 30 20.94 -43.63 -28.23
CA LEU A 30 20.07 -42.46 -28.33
C LEU A 30 19.85 -42.02 -26.88
N ALA A 31 20.78 -41.23 -26.35
CA ALA A 31 20.56 -40.50 -25.14
C ALA A 31 19.36 -39.61 -25.47
N PRO A 32 18.22 -39.74 -24.78
CA PRO A 32 17.22 -38.69 -24.85
C PRO A 32 17.97 -37.40 -24.51
N ALA A 33 17.87 -36.40 -25.38
CA ALA A 33 18.31 -35.06 -25.05
C ALA A 33 17.78 -34.80 -23.65
N ALA A 34 18.68 -34.68 -22.66
CA ALA A 34 18.29 -34.39 -21.31
C ALA A 34 17.42 -33.14 -21.42
N HIS A 35 16.12 -33.28 -21.14
CA HIS A 35 15.26 -32.13 -21.02
C HIS A 35 15.90 -31.29 -19.92
N ALA A 36 16.61 -30.23 -20.33
CA ALA A 36 17.11 -29.22 -19.43
C ALA A 36 15.90 -28.82 -18.60
N ASP A 37 16.04 -28.99 -17.29
CA ASP A 37 14.99 -28.77 -16.33
C ASP A 37 14.37 -27.40 -16.62
N SER A 38 13.16 -27.39 -17.19
CA SER A 38 12.48 -26.18 -17.73
C SER A 38 12.06 -25.19 -16.65
N THR A 39 12.59 -25.35 -15.45
CA THR A 39 12.30 -24.58 -14.25
C THR A 39 13.17 -23.33 -14.14
N ALA A 40 14.34 -23.31 -14.79
CA ALA A 40 15.20 -22.13 -14.85
C ALA A 40 14.53 -21.01 -15.67
N ALA A 41 14.51 -19.80 -15.11
CA ALA A 41 13.96 -18.64 -15.80
C ALA A 41 14.80 -18.33 -17.06
N PRO A 42 14.16 -18.14 -18.23
CA PRO A 42 14.87 -18.03 -19.51
C PRO A 42 15.54 -16.66 -19.72
N LEU A 43 15.21 -15.66 -18.90
CA LEU A 43 15.82 -14.33 -18.94
C LEU A 43 16.72 -14.10 -17.73
N LYS A 44 17.86 -13.43 -17.95
CA LYS A 44 18.74 -12.92 -16.90
C LYS A 44 18.82 -11.41 -16.99
N VAL A 45 18.64 -10.73 -15.86
CA VAL A 45 18.82 -9.29 -15.72
C VAL A 45 20.17 -9.03 -15.06
N ALA A 46 20.90 -8.05 -15.56
CA ALA A 46 22.15 -7.58 -14.98
C ALA A 46 22.21 -6.05 -15.01
N VAL A 47 22.84 -5.46 -14.00
CA VAL A 47 23.14 -4.04 -13.94
C VAL A 47 24.65 -3.81 -14.08
N SER A 48 25.04 -2.81 -14.88
CA SER A 48 26.43 -2.36 -15.06
C SER A 48 26.51 -0.83 -15.15
N ASP A 49 27.72 -0.29 -15.28
CA ASP A 49 28.01 1.12 -15.57
C ASP A 49 27.34 2.12 -14.61
N VAL A 50 27.26 1.75 -13.33
CA VAL A 50 26.65 2.58 -12.29
C VAL A 50 27.50 3.82 -12.04
N THR A 51 26.93 5.00 -12.23
CA THR A 51 27.57 6.28 -11.89
C THR A 51 27.20 6.68 -10.46
N HIS A 52 28.17 7.10 -9.65
CA HIS A 52 27.95 7.58 -8.28
C HIS A 52 28.33 9.06 -8.15
N ASN A 53 27.73 9.91 -8.99
CA ASN A 53 27.80 11.35 -8.79
C ASN A 53 27.05 11.72 -7.50
N THR A 54 27.45 12.82 -6.88
CA THR A 54 26.72 13.39 -5.74
C THR A 54 25.28 13.70 -6.15
N LEU A 55 24.33 13.00 -5.54
CA LEU A 55 22.90 13.24 -5.73
C LEU A 55 22.39 14.13 -4.59
N THR A 56 21.71 15.22 -4.94
CA THR A 56 21.07 16.11 -3.96
C THR A 56 19.63 16.36 -4.37
N ARG A 57 18.76 16.72 -3.42
CA ARG A 57 17.35 16.99 -3.73
C ARG A 57 17.25 18.13 -4.74
N GLY A 58 16.66 17.83 -5.90
CA GLY A 58 16.45 18.76 -6.99
C GLY A 58 17.62 18.88 -7.96
N GLN A 59 18.80 18.31 -7.69
CA GLN A 59 20.00 18.49 -8.51
C GLN A 59 20.78 17.18 -8.71
N GLY A 60 21.42 17.07 -9.88
CA GLY A 60 22.17 15.88 -10.25
C GLY A 60 21.29 14.69 -10.64
N THR A 61 21.93 13.74 -11.29
CA THR A 61 21.37 12.46 -11.69
C THR A 61 22.48 11.41 -11.67
N ASN A 62 22.09 10.18 -11.37
CA ASN A 62 22.93 9.01 -11.57
C ASN A 62 22.30 8.12 -12.62
N SER A 63 23.11 7.28 -13.25
CA SER A 63 22.65 6.34 -14.27
C SER A 63 23.31 5.00 -14.10
N PHE A 64 22.67 3.98 -14.64
CA PHE A 64 23.19 2.63 -14.73
C PHE A 64 22.62 1.97 -15.99
N THR A 65 23.31 0.94 -16.48
CA THR A 65 22.88 0.15 -17.63
C THR A 65 22.18 -1.10 -17.14
N VAL A 66 20.95 -1.33 -17.60
CA VAL A 66 20.23 -2.60 -17.45
C VAL A 66 20.44 -3.42 -18.70
N THR A 67 20.90 -4.66 -18.57
CA THR A 67 21.02 -5.62 -19.67
C THR A 67 20.19 -6.86 -19.37
N VAL A 68 19.37 -7.27 -20.34
CA VAL A 68 18.52 -8.46 -20.26
C VAL A 68 18.94 -9.45 -21.33
N THR A 69 19.39 -10.61 -20.90
CA THR A 69 19.89 -11.68 -21.79
C THR A 69 18.90 -12.84 -21.80
N ASN A 70 18.48 -13.25 -23.00
CA ASN A 70 17.70 -14.45 -23.21
C ASN A 70 18.64 -15.65 -23.35
N THR A 71 18.65 -16.54 -22.35
CA THR A 71 19.49 -17.74 -22.34
C THR A 71 18.81 -18.98 -22.91
N SER A 72 17.58 -18.85 -23.41
CA SER A 72 16.85 -19.93 -24.04
C SER A 72 17.10 -20.00 -25.56
N ASP A 73 16.61 -21.08 -26.17
CA ASP A 73 16.64 -21.36 -27.61
C ASP A 73 15.44 -20.78 -28.38
N ALA A 74 14.52 -20.09 -27.69
CA ALA A 74 13.35 -19.45 -28.27
C ALA A 74 13.32 -17.95 -27.94
N ALA A 75 12.61 -17.16 -28.75
CA ALA A 75 12.36 -15.76 -28.40
C ALA A 75 11.52 -15.67 -27.12
N GLN A 76 11.86 -14.70 -26.25
CA GLN A 76 11.20 -14.54 -24.95
C GLN A 76 10.57 -13.15 -24.83
N PRO A 77 9.34 -13.04 -24.30
CA PRO A 77 8.73 -11.77 -23.99
C PRO A 77 9.39 -11.14 -22.76
N PHE A 78 9.67 -9.84 -22.84
CA PHE A 78 10.15 -9.04 -21.71
C PHE A 78 9.45 -7.69 -21.64
N THR A 79 9.03 -7.29 -20.45
CA THR A 79 8.68 -5.89 -20.13
C THR A 79 9.50 -5.51 -18.91
N GLY A 80 10.18 -4.36 -18.98
CA GLY A 80 10.96 -3.86 -17.88
C GLY A 80 10.09 -3.33 -16.75
N ASP A 81 10.45 -3.69 -15.52
CA ASP A 81 9.87 -3.16 -14.29
C ASP A 81 11.05 -2.81 -13.38
N ALA A 82 11.16 -1.54 -12.99
CA ALA A 82 12.11 -1.07 -12.01
C ALA A 82 11.34 -0.43 -10.86
N MET A 83 11.35 -1.10 -9.71
CA MET A 83 10.74 -0.61 -8.49
C MET A 83 11.75 0.30 -7.78
N VAL A 84 11.35 1.55 -7.56
CA VAL A 84 12.15 2.58 -6.91
C VAL A 84 11.52 2.91 -5.57
N TRP A 85 12.26 2.81 -4.47
CA TRP A 85 11.79 3.25 -3.16
C TRP A 85 12.83 4.12 -2.47
N PRO A 86 12.40 5.02 -1.57
CA PRO A 86 13.34 5.71 -0.70
C PRO A 86 14.09 4.70 0.18
N GLY A 87 15.33 5.00 0.53
CA GLY A 87 16.21 4.12 1.32
C GLY A 87 15.61 3.54 2.61
N ALA A 88 16.36 2.68 3.29
CA ALA A 88 15.90 1.83 4.39
C ALA A 88 15.25 2.55 5.62
N SER A 89 15.24 3.88 5.65
CA SER A 89 14.72 4.75 6.71
C SER A 89 13.18 4.92 6.68
N GLY A 90 12.44 3.80 6.55
CA GLY A 90 10.98 3.74 6.71
C GLY A 90 10.19 4.26 5.50
N PRO A 91 8.89 3.91 5.38
CA PRO A 91 8.10 4.21 4.19
C PRO A 91 7.71 5.68 4.14
N SER A 92 8.64 6.54 3.73
CA SER A 92 8.29 7.84 3.19
C SER A 92 7.51 7.60 1.89
N PRO A 93 6.31 8.18 1.73
CA PRO A 93 5.55 8.00 0.50
C PRO A 93 6.32 8.65 -0.65
N LEU A 94 6.63 7.86 -1.69
CA LEU A 94 7.24 8.38 -2.90
C LEU A 94 6.18 8.65 -3.97
N ALA A 95 6.05 9.91 -4.36
CA ALA A 95 5.21 10.37 -5.45
C ALA A 95 6.01 10.41 -6.77
N ALA A 96 5.32 10.22 -7.90
CA ALA A 96 5.97 10.04 -9.20
C ALA A 96 6.81 11.26 -9.63
N ASP A 97 6.44 12.46 -9.19
CA ASP A 97 7.16 13.71 -9.45
C ASP A 97 8.35 13.95 -8.50
N GLN A 98 8.50 13.14 -7.45
CA GLN A 98 9.61 13.24 -6.49
C GLN A 98 10.88 12.53 -6.97
N VAL A 99 10.79 11.70 -8.01
CA VAL A 99 11.95 11.09 -8.67
C VAL A 99 11.90 11.43 -10.16
N ARG A 100 12.99 11.97 -10.67
CA ARG A 100 13.22 12.12 -12.11
C ARG A 100 13.74 10.80 -12.63
N THR A 101 13.07 10.22 -13.62
CA THR A 101 13.48 8.95 -14.24
C THR A 101 13.46 9.06 -15.74
N GLU A 102 14.48 8.54 -16.40
CA GLU A 102 14.59 8.43 -17.84
C GLU A 102 15.13 7.05 -18.20
N VAL A 103 14.60 6.43 -19.25
CA VAL A 103 15.11 5.15 -19.78
C VAL A 103 15.37 5.32 -21.27
N VAL A 104 16.60 5.08 -21.68
CA VAL A 104 17.05 5.24 -23.07
C VAL A 104 17.55 3.88 -23.59
N PRO A 105 17.04 3.37 -24.73
CA PRO A 105 17.57 2.13 -25.30
C PRO A 105 19.02 2.33 -25.79
N LEU A 106 19.91 1.40 -25.43
CA LEU A 106 21.30 1.36 -25.92
C LEU A 106 21.42 0.35 -27.07
N HIS A 107 21.04 -0.90 -26.79
CA HIS A 107 20.98 -2.00 -27.75
C HIS A 107 19.63 -2.71 -27.66
N ALA A 108 18.56 -1.92 -27.71
CA ALA A 108 17.19 -2.39 -27.65
C ALA A 108 16.34 -1.65 -28.70
N PRO A 109 15.15 -2.15 -29.05
CA PRO A 109 14.17 -1.38 -29.83
C PRO A 109 13.81 -0.05 -29.16
N ALA A 110 13.21 0.86 -29.93
CA ALA A 110 12.63 2.09 -29.39
C ALA A 110 11.71 1.77 -28.19
N THR A 111 11.83 2.56 -27.13
CA THR A 111 11.28 2.26 -25.80
C THR A 111 10.49 3.46 -25.30
N ASP A 112 9.27 3.20 -24.80
CA ASP A 112 8.47 4.14 -24.03
C ASP A 112 8.55 3.82 -22.53
N VAL A 113 8.30 4.82 -21.69
CA VAL A 113 8.40 4.73 -20.23
C VAL A 113 7.10 5.17 -19.58
N SER A 114 6.67 4.46 -18.53
CA SER A 114 5.57 4.85 -17.66
C SER A 114 6.01 4.79 -16.22
N VAL A 115 5.89 5.90 -15.50
CA VAL A 115 6.14 5.97 -14.05
C VAL A 115 4.80 5.93 -13.33
N GLN A 116 4.63 4.98 -12.42
CA GLN A 116 3.40 4.78 -11.66
C GLN A 116 3.71 4.89 -10.17
N GLY A 117 2.85 5.58 -9.43
CA GLY A 117 2.92 5.57 -7.97
C GLY A 117 2.58 4.18 -7.43
N GLN A 118 3.53 3.53 -6.77
CA GLN A 118 3.34 2.23 -6.12
C GLN A 118 3.84 2.29 -4.69
N ASN A 119 3.07 3.01 -3.89
CA ASN A 119 3.05 2.99 -2.43
C ASN A 119 3.72 1.74 -1.79
N PRO A 120 4.84 1.91 -1.04
CA PRO A 120 5.48 3.19 -0.67
C PRO A 120 6.42 3.79 -1.73
N GLY A 121 6.71 3.08 -2.83
CA GLY A 121 7.65 3.48 -3.87
C GLY A 121 7.00 3.93 -5.20
N LEU A 122 7.76 3.81 -6.27
CA LEU A 122 7.39 4.06 -7.65
C LEU A 122 7.72 2.84 -8.49
N ASN A 123 6.86 2.51 -9.42
CA ASN A 123 7.15 1.52 -10.45
C ASN A 123 7.47 2.24 -11.76
N VAL A 124 8.67 2.03 -12.29
CA VAL A 124 9.12 2.51 -13.59
C VAL A 124 9.05 1.37 -14.59
N LEU A 125 8.02 1.41 -15.43
CA LEU A 125 7.80 0.42 -16.48
C LEU A 125 8.42 0.93 -17.78
N PHE A 126 9.13 0.06 -18.51
CA PHE A 126 9.65 0.36 -19.84
C PHE A 126 9.31 -0.75 -20.84
N PHE A 127 8.75 -0.36 -21.98
CA PHE A 127 8.09 -1.24 -22.95
C PHE A 127 8.30 -0.74 -24.40
N PRO A 128 8.00 -1.54 -25.45
CA PRO A 128 8.21 -1.13 -26.83
C PRO A 128 7.45 0.14 -27.20
N HIS A 129 8.11 1.03 -27.96
CA HIS A 129 7.54 2.29 -28.42
C HIS A 129 6.22 2.11 -29.19
N GLY A 130 5.23 2.96 -28.90
CA GLY A 130 3.89 2.88 -29.47
C GLY A 130 3.02 1.75 -28.89
N GLY A 131 3.54 1.04 -27.88
CA GLY A 131 2.82 0.02 -27.13
C GLY A 131 2.20 0.52 -25.84
N THR A 132 1.79 -0.42 -25.01
CA THR A 132 1.35 -0.23 -23.62
C THR A 132 2.15 -1.18 -22.74
N TRP A 133 2.15 -0.99 -21.42
CA TRP A 133 2.95 -1.84 -20.50
C TRP A 133 2.67 -3.36 -20.59
N ASN A 134 1.48 -3.74 -21.09
CA ASN A 134 1.13 -5.15 -21.37
C ASN A 134 1.64 -5.68 -22.72
N LYS A 135 2.42 -4.88 -23.46
CA LYS A 135 3.14 -5.28 -24.67
C LYS A 135 4.61 -5.45 -24.34
N SER A 136 5.13 -6.62 -24.69
CA SER A 136 6.50 -7.01 -24.37
C SER A 136 7.42 -6.84 -25.57
N PHE A 137 8.68 -6.51 -25.31
CA PHE A 137 9.78 -6.77 -26.23
C PHE A 137 9.85 -8.27 -26.54
N GLN A 138 10.29 -8.63 -27.74
CA GLN A 138 10.60 -10.01 -28.11
C GLN A 138 12.12 -10.15 -28.19
N ILE A 139 12.75 -10.65 -27.14
CA ILE A 139 14.21 -10.84 -27.10
C ILE A 139 14.55 -12.14 -27.84
N PRO A 140 15.27 -12.12 -28.97
CA PRO A 140 15.60 -13.35 -29.70
C PRO A 140 16.40 -14.35 -28.86
N ALA A 141 16.39 -15.61 -29.26
CA ALA A 141 17.18 -16.66 -28.62
C ALA A 141 18.67 -16.29 -28.57
N GLY A 142 19.29 -16.40 -27.39
CA GLY A 142 20.69 -16.06 -27.17
C GLY A 142 21.04 -14.57 -27.27
N ALA A 143 20.08 -13.68 -27.54
CA ALA A 143 20.32 -12.25 -27.67
C ALA A 143 20.24 -11.53 -26.32
N ALA A 144 20.79 -10.32 -26.28
CA ALA A 144 20.68 -9.40 -25.15
C ALA A 144 20.20 -8.03 -25.63
N TYR A 145 19.32 -7.41 -24.84
CA TYR A 145 18.92 -6.01 -24.99
C TYR A 145 19.39 -5.20 -23.80
N SER A 146 19.75 -3.95 -24.03
CA SER A 146 20.21 -3.05 -22.95
C SER A 146 19.61 -1.66 -23.03
N TRP A 147 19.42 -1.07 -21.85
CA TRP A 147 18.88 0.26 -21.63
C TRP A 147 19.72 1.01 -20.61
N LYS A 148 19.92 2.31 -20.82
CA LYS A 148 20.45 3.20 -19.80
C LYS A 148 19.29 3.79 -19.01
N MET A 149 19.28 3.54 -17.71
CA MET A 149 18.34 4.17 -16.79
C MET A 149 19.06 5.32 -16.08
N THR A 150 18.45 6.50 -16.08
CA THR A 150 18.92 7.69 -15.38
C THR A 150 17.90 8.06 -14.32
N VAL A 151 18.35 8.29 -13.10
CA VAL A 151 17.51 8.63 -11.95
C VAL A 151 18.05 9.85 -11.21
N GLY A 152 17.16 10.60 -10.56
CA GLY A 152 17.58 11.59 -9.58
C GLY A 152 16.45 12.06 -8.68
N ALA A 153 16.80 12.48 -7.47
CA ALA A 153 15.86 13.05 -6.53
C ALA A 153 15.39 14.43 -7.00
N ALA A 154 14.07 14.63 -7.13
CA ALA A 154 13.51 15.95 -7.36
C ALA A 154 13.58 16.80 -6.08
N ALA A 155 13.27 18.09 -6.18
CA ALA A 155 13.33 18.99 -5.03
C ALA A 155 12.36 18.58 -3.90
N GLY A 156 11.24 17.95 -4.27
CA GLY A 156 10.23 17.44 -3.33
C GLY A 156 10.52 16.05 -2.76
N PHE A 157 11.65 15.40 -3.09
CA PHE A 157 12.01 14.08 -2.54
C PHE A 157 12.00 14.11 -1.01
N PRO A 158 11.47 13.09 -0.31
CA PRO A 158 11.22 13.21 1.13
C PRO A 158 12.52 13.49 1.91
N GLY A 159 12.42 14.37 2.90
CA GLY A 159 13.57 14.99 3.55
C GLY A 159 14.36 14.07 4.48
N ASN A 160 13.70 13.08 5.06
CA ASN A 160 14.26 12.10 5.98
C ASN A 160 14.99 10.94 5.28
N ASP A 161 14.74 10.74 3.99
CA ASP A 161 15.33 9.61 3.27
C ASP A 161 16.78 9.89 2.89
N ASP A 162 17.61 8.85 2.96
CA ASP A 162 19.06 8.91 2.77
C ASP A 162 19.52 8.30 1.44
N GLY A 163 18.59 7.87 0.59
CA GLY A 163 18.94 7.32 -0.71
C GLY A 163 17.75 6.87 -1.54
N LEU A 164 18.07 6.33 -2.71
CA LEU A 164 17.14 5.66 -3.63
C LEU A 164 17.62 4.23 -3.84
N ASP A 165 16.78 3.28 -3.46
CA ASP A 165 16.93 1.87 -3.80
C ASP A 165 16.12 1.56 -5.06
N ILE A 166 16.71 0.78 -5.96
CA ILE A 166 16.09 0.40 -7.22
C ILE A 166 16.29 -1.10 -7.43
N ASP A 167 15.18 -1.84 -7.50
CA ASP A 167 15.15 -3.24 -7.92
C ASP A 167 14.63 -3.31 -9.36
N VAL A 168 15.48 -3.82 -10.25
CA VAL A 168 15.14 -4.08 -11.65
C VAL A 168 14.76 -5.55 -11.84
N SER A 169 13.53 -5.75 -12.28
CA SER A 169 12.94 -7.05 -12.52
C SER A 169 12.21 -7.09 -13.88
N ALA A 170 11.18 -7.93 -13.99
CA ALA A 170 10.36 -8.05 -15.19
C ALA A 170 8.87 -7.91 -14.85
N GLY A 171 8.20 -6.94 -15.47
CA GLY A 171 6.75 -6.80 -15.40
C GLY A 171 6.02 -7.89 -16.18
N THR A 172 6.66 -8.43 -17.23
CA THR A 172 6.25 -9.67 -17.89
C THR A 172 7.47 -10.50 -18.28
N GLY A 173 7.31 -11.83 -18.26
CA GLY A 173 8.41 -12.76 -18.47
C GLY A 173 8.88 -13.37 -17.15
N ARG A 174 9.77 -14.36 -17.22
CA ARG A 174 10.38 -14.98 -16.04
C ARG A 174 11.86 -14.64 -16.05
N VAL A 175 12.31 -13.90 -15.05
CA VAL A 175 13.72 -13.58 -14.82
C VAL A 175 14.29 -14.41 -13.68
N ALA A 176 15.58 -14.77 -13.78
CA ALA A 176 16.24 -15.67 -12.83
C ALA A 176 16.45 -15.03 -11.45
N ALA A 177 16.79 -13.74 -11.44
CA ALA A 177 16.91 -12.92 -10.24
C ALA A 177 16.71 -11.44 -10.63
N PRO A 178 16.16 -10.63 -9.72
CA PRO A 178 16.24 -9.17 -9.82
C PRO A 178 17.68 -8.67 -9.73
N ALA A 179 17.90 -7.41 -10.11
CA ALA A 179 19.16 -6.71 -9.94
C ALA A 179 18.95 -5.38 -9.21
N ASP A 180 19.74 -5.13 -8.17
CA ASP A 180 19.55 -3.99 -7.27
C ASP A 180 20.62 -2.91 -7.47
N VAL A 181 20.23 -1.65 -7.29
CA VAL A 181 21.12 -0.48 -7.27
C VAL A 181 20.72 0.45 -6.13
N HIS A 182 21.72 1.04 -5.47
CA HIS A 182 21.52 2.06 -4.45
C HIS A 182 22.24 3.37 -4.83
N PHE A 183 21.58 4.50 -4.60
CA PHE A 183 22.18 5.83 -4.71
C PHE A 183 21.99 6.62 -3.42
N ASP A 184 23.09 7.04 -2.80
CA ASP A 184 23.06 7.87 -1.60
C ASP A 184 22.54 9.29 -1.89
N ILE A 185 21.72 9.81 -0.98
CA ILE A 185 21.24 11.19 -0.94
C ILE A 185 21.38 11.68 0.49
N ALA A 186 22.17 12.72 0.74
CA ALA A 186 22.29 13.23 2.11
C ALA A 186 20.91 13.62 2.68
N PRO A 187 20.50 13.13 3.87
CA PRO A 187 19.22 13.49 4.46
C PRO A 187 19.16 14.98 4.79
N ALA A 188 17.99 15.60 4.60
CA ALA A 188 17.71 17.00 4.91
C ALA A 188 16.92 17.17 6.22
N LEU A 189 16.29 16.12 6.70
CA LEU A 189 15.56 16.03 7.96
C LEU A 189 16.08 14.82 8.75
N PRO A 190 15.93 14.81 10.09
CA PRO A 190 16.17 13.60 10.87
C PRO A 190 15.30 12.45 10.39
N ASP A 191 15.79 11.23 10.56
CA ASP A 191 15.02 10.01 10.34
C ASP A 191 13.68 10.07 11.08
N GLY A 192 12.66 9.57 10.41
CA GLY A 192 11.31 9.57 10.94
C GLY A 192 10.39 8.70 10.11
N ARG A 193 9.30 8.27 10.71
CA ARG A 193 8.30 7.40 10.09
C ARG A 193 6.91 7.82 10.49
N LEU A 194 5.91 7.33 9.76
CA LEU A 194 4.54 7.36 10.26
C LEU A 194 4.47 6.53 11.55
N THR A 195 3.97 7.11 12.62
CA THR A 195 3.72 6.42 13.88
C THR A 195 2.25 6.47 14.23
N GLU A 196 1.82 5.47 14.98
CA GLU A 196 0.44 5.35 15.43
C GLU A 196 0.47 4.99 16.92
N LYS A 197 -0.48 5.50 17.70
CA LYS A 197 -0.64 5.16 19.12
C LYS A 197 -2.09 5.27 19.58
N PHE A 198 -2.46 4.41 20.52
CA PHE A 198 -3.66 4.60 21.33
C PHE A 198 -3.33 5.42 22.58
N ASP A 199 -4.26 6.22 23.08
CA ASP A 199 -4.10 7.00 24.31
C ASP A 199 -4.20 6.18 25.61
N GLY A 200 -4.69 4.93 25.53
CA GLY A 200 -4.73 4.02 26.66
C GLY A 200 -5.51 2.73 26.40
N ALA A 201 -5.61 1.90 27.44
CA ALA A 201 -6.50 0.74 27.45
C ALA A 201 -7.97 1.18 27.55
N VAL A 202 -8.86 0.41 26.95
CA VAL A 202 -10.29 0.72 26.83
C VAL A 202 -11.09 -0.21 27.71
N THR A 203 -12.12 0.28 28.39
CA THR A 203 -13.05 -0.58 29.14
C THR A 203 -14.47 -0.39 28.63
N VAL A 204 -15.12 -1.48 28.23
CA VAL A 204 -16.54 -1.52 27.89
C VAL A 204 -17.27 -2.28 28.99
N ALA A 205 -18.31 -1.67 29.55
CA ALA A 205 -19.13 -2.26 30.60
C ALA A 205 -20.62 -2.24 30.21
N PRO A 206 -21.48 -3.01 30.89
CA PRO A 206 -22.92 -2.98 30.62
C PRO A 206 -23.46 -1.55 30.66
N GLY A 207 -24.05 -1.07 29.56
CA GLY A 207 -24.59 0.30 29.45
C GLY A 207 -23.55 1.42 29.36
N HIS A 208 -22.25 1.09 29.37
CA HIS A 208 -21.17 2.06 29.33
C HIS A 208 -20.20 1.74 28.18
N PRO A 209 -20.22 2.52 27.08
CA PRO A 209 -19.24 2.34 26.02
C PRO A 209 -17.83 2.67 26.51
N GLY A 210 -16.83 2.06 25.87
CA GLY A 210 -15.43 2.37 26.11
C GLY A 210 -14.91 3.32 25.04
N GLU A 211 -14.22 4.38 25.43
CA GLU A 211 -13.67 5.39 24.51
C GLU A 211 -12.14 5.40 24.56
N THR A 212 -11.52 5.75 23.43
CA THR A 212 -10.07 5.95 23.27
C THR A 212 -9.79 6.89 22.11
N THR A 213 -8.57 7.39 22.02
CA THR A 213 -8.06 8.14 20.89
C THR A 213 -6.97 7.34 20.20
N LEU A 214 -7.09 7.20 18.88
CA LEU A 214 -6.04 6.71 18.00
C LEU A 214 -5.38 7.91 17.32
N GLU A 215 -4.10 8.14 17.57
CA GLU A 215 -3.32 9.24 16.98
C GLU A 215 -2.31 8.70 15.98
N LEU A 216 -2.32 9.26 14.78
CA LEU A 216 -1.35 9.06 13.73
C LEU A 216 -0.48 10.30 13.66
N HIS A 217 0.84 10.15 13.74
CA HIS A 217 1.80 11.24 13.62
C HIS A 217 2.68 11.02 12.40
N ASN A 218 2.69 11.99 11.49
CA ASN A 218 3.55 11.92 10.32
C ASN A 218 4.97 12.40 10.64
N GLY A 219 5.81 11.46 11.07
CA GLY A 219 7.25 11.69 11.15
C GLY A 219 7.99 11.44 9.84
N ALA A 220 7.33 10.94 8.79
CA ALA A 220 7.97 10.76 7.49
C ALA A 220 8.17 12.16 6.86
N GLY A 221 9.36 12.44 6.35
CA GLY A 221 9.83 13.76 5.92
C GLY A 221 9.20 14.29 4.62
N GLY A 222 7.99 13.84 4.31
CA GLY A 222 7.23 14.18 3.11
C GLY A 222 5.73 14.31 3.37
N LYS A 223 4.96 14.32 2.29
CA LYS A 223 3.50 14.38 2.31
C LYS A 223 2.92 13.19 1.57
N PHE A 224 1.94 12.53 2.18
CA PHE A 224 1.17 11.48 1.52
C PHE A 224 0.28 12.09 0.42
N THR A 225 0.55 11.71 -0.84
CA THR A 225 -0.22 12.14 -2.01
C THR A 225 -1.45 11.27 -2.26
N SER A 226 -1.50 10.08 -1.67
CA SER A 226 -2.65 9.20 -1.63
C SER A 226 -3.29 9.21 -0.24
N PRO A 227 -4.63 9.04 -0.12
CA PRO A 227 -5.27 8.81 1.16
C PRO A 227 -4.73 7.54 1.84
N LEU A 228 -4.64 7.56 3.17
CA LEU A 228 -4.22 6.38 3.95
C LEU A 228 -5.44 5.61 4.44
N ASN A 229 -5.40 4.28 4.30
CA ASN A 229 -6.41 3.42 4.88
C ASN A 229 -6.00 3.06 6.29
N ASP A 230 -6.92 3.18 7.24
CA ASP A 230 -6.71 2.79 8.62
C ASP A 230 -7.76 1.77 9.05
N MET A 231 -7.31 0.67 9.65
CA MET A 231 -8.17 -0.43 10.05
C MET A 231 -7.86 -0.88 11.45
N VAL A 232 -8.91 -0.95 12.26
CA VAL A 232 -8.88 -1.48 13.62
C VAL A 232 -9.35 -2.92 13.60
N GLU A 233 -8.60 -3.81 14.24
CA GLU A 233 -8.89 -5.24 14.33
C GLU A 233 -8.74 -5.76 15.75
N LEU A 234 -9.46 -6.84 16.06
CA LEU A 234 -9.30 -7.62 17.27
C LEU A 234 -8.59 -8.95 17.01
N GLY A 235 -7.83 -9.39 18.01
CA GLY A 235 -7.24 -10.73 18.01
C GLY A 235 -8.27 -11.88 18.00
N SER A 236 -9.52 -11.62 18.37
CA SER A 236 -10.62 -12.59 18.31
C SER A 236 -11.98 -11.91 18.10
N THR A 237 -12.93 -12.62 17.48
CA THR A 237 -14.27 -12.11 17.21
C THR A 237 -15.12 -12.02 18.49
N VAL A 238 -15.82 -10.91 18.65
CA VAL A 238 -16.82 -10.69 19.70
C VAL A 238 -18.16 -10.29 19.07
N PRO A 239 -19.15 -11.20 19.03
CA PRO A 239 -20.45 -10.91 18.43
C PRO A 239 -21.12 -9.68 19.06
N GLY A 240 -21.66 -8.79 18.21
CA GLY A 240 -22.37 -7.59 18.66
C GLY A 240 -21.47 -6.49 19.25
N LEU A 241 -20.14 -6.63 19.17
CA LEU A 241 -19.23 -5.53 19.41
C LEU A 241 -19.18 -4.63 18.17
N GLY A 242 -19.41 -3.34 18.37
CA GLY A 242 -19.32 -2.30 17.35
C GLY A 242 -18.18 -1.33 17.65
N LEU A 243 -17.67 -0.72 16.59
CA LEU A 243 -16.77 0.42 16.65
C LEU A 243 -17.44 1.62 16.00
N GLU A 244 -17.41 2.76 16.70
CA GLU A 244 -17.83 4.05 16.21
C GLU A 244 -16.65 5.02 16.27
N TYR A 245 -16.67 6.04 15.43
CA TYR A 245 -15.72 7.15 15.46
C TYR A 245 -16.46 8.48 15.54
N ARG A 246 -15.81 9.52 16.08
CA ARG A 246 -16.41 10.84 16.20
C ARG A 246 -16.20 11.66 14.93
N SER A 247 -17.27 12.13 14.31
CA SER A 247 -17.24 13.01 13.13
C SER A 247 -18.34 14.08 13.21
N GLY A 248 -17.98 15.34 12.97
CA GLY A 248 -18.92 16.46 13.09
C GLY A 248 -19.60 16.56 14.46
N GLY A 249 -18.91 16.17 15.53
CA GLY A 249 -19.45 16.12 16.89
C GLY A 249 -20.27 14.88 17.24
N ASN A 250 -20.70 14.10 16.25
CA ASN A 250 -21.54 12.91 16.39
C ASN A 250 -20.72 11.62 16.36
N TRP A 251 -21.26 10.57 16.96
CA TRP A 251 -20.72 9.23 16.83
C TRP A 251 -21.30 8.56 15.59
N VAL A 252 -20.42 8.04 14.73
CA VAL A 252 -20.78 7.41 13.47
C VAL A 252 -20.19 6.00 13.47
N PRO A 253 -20.95 4.96 13.09
CA PRO A 253 -20.41 3.61 13.00
C PRO A 253 -19.28 3.54 11.97
N ALA A 254 -18.16 2.91 12.35
CA ALA A 254 -17.09 2.57 11.43
C ALA A 254 -17.58 1.49 10.44
N LYS A 255 -16.98 1.43 9.25
CA LYS A 255 -17.37 0.44 8.24
C LYS A 255 -16.90 -0.94 8.66
N THR A 256 -17.83 -1.83 9.00
CA THR A 256 -17.51 -3.23 9.35
C THR A 256 -16.90 -3.97 8.16
N VAL A 257 -15.77 -4.64 8.39
CA VAL A 257 -15.13 -5.57 7.45
C VAL A 257 -15.43 -7.00 7.86
N VAL A 258 -15.22 -7.33 9.14
CA VAL A 258 -15.64 -8.59 9.76
C VAL A 258 -16.41 -8.26 11.03
N ASP A 259 -17.65 -8.75 11.12
CA ASP A 259 -18.52 -8.46 12.26
C ASP A 259 -17.87 -8.85 13.59
N GLY A 260 -17.93 -7.93 14.56
CA GLY A 260 -17.33 -8.11 15.87
C GLY A 260 -15.81 -8.26 15.90
N ARG A 261 -15.09 -7.99 14.79
CA ARG A 261 -13.64 -8.23 14.71
C ARG A 261 -12.85 -7.13 14.02
N SER A 262 -13.30 -6.59 12.89
CA SER A 262 -12.53 -5.59 12.16
C SER A 262 -13.38 -4.52 11.49
N TRP A 263 -12.89 -3.29 11.53
CA TRP A 263 -13.58 -2.11 11.05
C TRP A 263 -12.60 -1.17 10.34
N LEU A 264 -13.03 -0.66 9.19
CA LEU A 264 -12.32 0.37 8.44
C LEU A 264 -12.75 1.75 8.95
N LEU A 265 -11.78 2.55 9.35
CA LEU A 265 -11.97 3.96 9.70
C LEU A 265 -12.06 4.81 8.42
N PRO A 266 -12.57 6.06 8.50
CA PRO A 266 -12.42 7.01 7.40
C PRO A 266 -10.96 7.13 6.99
N GLN A 267 -10.70 7.34 5.71
CA GLN A 267 -9.32 7.49 5.25
C GLN A 267 -8.71 8.78 5.81
N VAL A 268 -7.41 8.72 6.16
CA VAL A 268 -6.63 9.94 6.35
C VAL A 268 -6.51 10.61 4.99
N PRO A 269 -6.91 11.87 4.84
CA PRO A 269 -6.87 12.52 3.53
C PRO A 269 -5.46 12.58 2.94
N ALA A 270 -5.38 12.50 1.60
CA ALA A 270 -4.19 12.95 0.90
C ALA A 270 -3.89 14.40 1.32
N GLY A 271 -2.61 14.74 1.49
CA GLY A 271 -2.28 16.01 2.17
C GLY A 271 -1.54 15.85 3.47
N PHE A 272 -1.63 14.69 4.11
CA PHE A 272 -1.03 14.47 5.42
C PHE A 272 0.49 14.63 5.35
N ALA A 273 1.00 15.73 5.89
CA ALA A 273 2.36 16.22 5.71
C ALA A 273 3.21 16.07 6.98
N TYR A 274 4.53 16.15 6.85
CA TYR A 274 5.49 16.05 7.94
C TYR A 274 5.08 16.91 9.16
N GLN A 275 5.22 16.33 10.35
CA GLN A 275 4.81 16.87 11.66
C GLN A 275 3.32 17.12 11.87
N GLN A 276 2.45 16.70 10.93
CA GLN A 276 1.01 16.72 11.17
C GLN A 276 0.59 15.52 12.01
N THR A 277 -0.45 15.72 12.82
CA THR A 277 -1.14 14.68 13.57
C THR A 277 -2.56 14.55 13.07
N HIS A 278 -3.00 13.31 12.86
CA HIS A 278 -4.39 12.96 12.62
C HIS A 278 -4.91 12.12 13.79
N SER A 279 -6.14 12.37 14.24
CA SER A 279 -6.67 11.70 15.43
C SER A 279 -8.09 11.21 15.20
N TYR A 280 -8.34 9.95 15.52
CA TYR A 280 -9.68 9.39 15.63
C TYR A 280 -10.07 9.28 17.09
N ARG A 281 -11.21 9.86 17.48
CA ARG A 281 -11.87 9.47 18.73
C ARG A 281 -12.74 8.26 18.43
N LEU A 282 -12.46 7.18 19.13
CA LEU A 282 -13.06 5.86 18.93
C LEU A 282 -13.95 5.50 20.12
N ARG A 283 -15.05 4.81 19.84
CA ARG A 283 -15.97 4.30 20.84
C ARG A 283 -16.35 2.86 20.54
N PHE A 284 -16.05 1.98 21.48
CA PHE A 284 -16.44 0.58 21.44
C PHE A 284 -17.75 0.39 22.20
N THR A 285 -18.72 -0.24 21.54
CA THR A 285 -20.03 -0.57 22.11
C THR A 285 -20.26 -2.07 22.01
N ALA A 286 -20.78 -2.70 23.06
CA ALA A 286 -21.14 -4.12 23.02
C ALA A 286 -22.65 -4.26 23.20
N ALA A 287 -23.34 -4.78 22.19
CA ALA A 287 -24.78 -5.07 22.25
C ALA A 287 -25.09 -6.15 23.29
N GLN A 288 -24.17 -7.10 23.48
CA GLN A 288 -24.24 -8.12 24.52
C GLN A 288 -22.90 -8.22 25.23
N GLN A 289 -22.94 -8.24 26.55
CA GLN A 289 -21.74 -8.41 27.37
C GLN A 289 -21.40 -9.90 27.51
N PRO A 290 -20.11 -10.26 27.53
CA PRO A 290 -19.73 -11.65 27.69
C PRO A 290 -20.14 -12.20 29.07
N ALA A 291 -20.32 -13.52 29.15
CA ALA A 291 -20.66 -14.21 30.39
C ALA A 291 -19.53 -14.17 31.45
N ALA A 292 -18.30 -13.91 31.01
CA ALA A 292 -17.12 -13.70 31.84
C ALA A 292 -16.33 -12.49 31.31
N PRO A 293 -15.60 -11.75 32.17
CA PRO A 293 -14.73 -10.68 31.70
C PRO A 293 -13.71 -11.19 30.69
N ARG A 294 -13.34 -10.35 29.71
CA ARG A 294 -12.35 -10.68 28.69
C ARG A 294 -11.47 -9.49 28.40
N ASP A 295 -10.19 -9.76 28.21
CA ASP A 295 -9.24 -8.80 27.68
C ASP A 295 -8.95 -9.17 26.22
N LEU A 296 -9.00 -8.17 25.34
CA LEU A 296 -8.83 -8.36 23.91
C LEU A 296 -7.69 -7.46 23.44
N ASN A 297 -6.79 -8.00 22.64
CA ASN A 297 -5.84 -7.17 21.91
C ASN A 297 -6.60 -6.46 20.78
N VAL A 298 -6.50 -5.14 20.78
CA VAL A 298 -6.93 -4.25 19.70
C VAL A 298 -5.67 -3.83 18.96
N SER A 299 -5.62 -4.07 17.66
CA SER A 299 -4.55 -3.59 16.79
C SER A 299 -5.13 -2.62 15.77
N SER A 300 -4.44 -1.51 15.54
CA SER A 300 -4.68 -0.65 14.40
C SER A 300 -3.56 -0.83 13.37
N ARG A 301 -3.89 -0.69 12.09
CA ARG A 301 -2.91 -0.72 11.01
C ARG A 301 -3.24 0.32 9.94
N VAL A 302 -2.24 1.15 9.66
CA VAL A 302 -2.27 2.08 8.54
C VAL A 302 -1.62 1.43 7.34
N VAL A 303 -2.35 1.38 6.23
CA VAL A 303 -1.95 0.69 5.00
C VAL A 303 -1.87 1.65 3.83
N LEU A 304 -0.75 1.57 3.12
CA LEU A 304 -0.46 2.25 1.87
C LEU A 304 0.26 1.26 0.95
N GLY A 305 -0.51 0.41 0.25
CA GLY A 305 0.01 -0.78 -0.42
C GLY A 305 0.35 -1.89 0.59
N GLU A 306 1.28 -1.60 1.49
CA GLU A 306 1.66 -2.40 2.64
C GLU A 306 1.40 -1.68 3.98
N GLN A 307 1.61 -2.37 5.10
CA GLN A 307 1.47 -1.77 6.43
C GLN A 307 2.65 -0.83 6.70
N ILE A 308 2.35 0.45 6.91
CA ILE A 308 3.36 1.50 7.13
C ILE A 308 3.40 2.00 8.58
N ALA A 309 2.34 1.76 9.36
CA ALA A 309 2.29 1.99 10.80
C ALA A 309 1.29 1.03 11.46
N SER A 310 1.48 0.79 12.76
CA SER A 310 0.53 0.04 13.57
C SER A 310 0.63 0.42 15.03
N ALA A 311 -0.50 0.39 15.73
CA ALA A 311 -0.60 0.52 17.17
C ALA A 311 -1.33 -0.66 17.80
N GLN A 312 -1.12 -0.89 19.08
CA GLN A 312 -1.87 -1.88 19.84
C GLN A 312 -2.34 -1.30 21.17
N THR A 313 -3.49 -1.77 21.65
CA THR A 313 -3.99 -1.53 22.99
C THR A 313 -4.81 -2.72 23.49
N THR A 314 -5.30 -2.64 24.73
CA THR A 314 -6.14 -3.65 25.36
C THR A 314 -7.55 -3.13 25.52
N LEU A 315 -8.53 -3.93 25.11
CA LEU A 315 -9.95 -3.71 25.36
C LEU A 315 -10.44 -4.68 26.44
N HIS A 316 -10.84 -4.13 27.58
CA HIS A 316 -11.45 -4.84 28.69
C HIS A 316 -12.97 -4.89 28.53
N LEU A 317 -13.51 -6.05 28.21
CA LEU A 317 -14.96 -6.29 28.24
C LEU A 317 -15.35 -6.79 29.62
N LYS A 318 -16.20 -6.04 30.33
CA LYS A 318 -16.74 -6.47 31.62
C LYS A 318 -17.87 -7.48 31.44
N LYS A 319 -18.07 -8.32 32.44
CA LYS A 319 -19.15 -9.29 32.46
C LYS A 319 -20.52 -8.59 32.47
N ALA A 320 -21.53 -9.23 31.89
CA ALA A 320 -22.93 -8.83 32.03
C ALA A 320 -23.32 -8.67 33.52
N ALA A 321 -23.97 -7.55 33.85
CA ALA A 321 -24.53 -7.38 35.19
C ALA A 321 -25.56 -8.49 35.45
N LYS A 322 -25.48 -9.12 36.62
CA LYS A 322 -26.54 -10.06 37.04
C LYS A 322 -27.83 -9.25 37.11
N PRO A 323 -28.93 -9.65 36.44
CA PRO A 323 -30.19 -8.96 36.61
C PRO A 323 -30.52 -8.97 38.10
N SER A 324 -30.65 -7.78 38.69
CA SER A 324 -31.15 -7.63 40.04
C SER A 324 -32.50 -8.32 40.09
N ALA A 325 -32.71 -9.20 41.08
CA ALA A 325 -33.98 -9.86 41.27
C ALA A 325 -35.09 -8.79 41.31
N PRO A 326 -36.28 -9.05 40.73
CA PRO A 326 -37.40 -8.13 40.85
C PRO A 326 -37.56 -7.78 42.32
N ALA A 327 -37.52 -6.48 42.64
CA ALA A 327 -37.82 -6.05 43.99
C ALA A 327 -39.23 -6.57 44.32
N THR A 328 -39.32 -7.47 45.30
CA THR A 328 -40.62 -7.86 45.86
C THR A 328 -41.32 -6.56 46.27
N PRO A 329 -42.55 -6.28 45.79
CA PRO A 329 -43.24 -5.08 46.20
C PRO A 329 -43.42 -5.11 47.71
N SER A 330 -42.70 -4.24 48.42
CA SER A 330 -42.98 -3.99 49.84
C SER A 330 -44.38 -3.41 49.92
N ALA A 331 -45.25 -4.10 50.68
CA ALA A 331 -46.59 -3.67 50.97
C ALA A 331 -46.59 -2.20 51.45
N THR A 332 -47.34 -1.37 50.73
CA THR A 332 -47.60 0.02 51.12
C THR A 332 -48.35 0.00 52.45
N ALA A 333 -47.71 0.48 53.52
CA ALA A 333 -48.38 0.76 54.77
C ALA A 333 -49.41 1.88 54.54
N SER A 334 -50.63 1.64 55.01
CA SER A 334 -51.78 2.53 54.92
C SER A 334 -51.47 3.94 55.43
N ALA A 335 -51.78 4.96 54.60
CA ALA A 335 -51.78 6.35 55.01
C ALA A 335 -52.96 6.65 55.97
N PRO A 336 -52.74 7.32 57.12
CA PRO A 336 -53.83 7.83 57.95
C PRO A 336 -54.42 9.15 57.38
N ALA A 337 -55.65 9.40 57.81
CA ALA A 337 -56.62 10.34 57.27
C ALA A 337 -56.25 11.84 57.20
N SER A 338 -56.91 12.51 56.26
CA SER A 338 -57.02 13.95 56.07
C SER A 338 -57.57 14.71 57.29
N PRO A 339 -57.14 15.96 57.49
CA PRO A 339 -57.99 16.99 58.06
C PRO A 339 -58.33 18.09 57.04
N THR A 340 -59.54 18.59 57.25
CA THR A 340 -60.35 19.50 56.46
C THR A 340 -59.92 20.98 56.57
N SER A 341 -60.03 21.67 55.45
CA SER A 341 -60.25 23.11 55.15
C SER A 341 -59.94 24.20 56.19
N ALA A 342 -59.20 25.22 55.73
CA ALA A 342 -59.51 26.63 56.01
C ALA A 342 -59.24 27.48 54.75
N ALA A 343 -60.22 28.33 54.40
CA ALA A 343 -60.20 29.29 53.30
C ALA A 343 -59.77 30.69 53.79
N VAL A 344 -59.82 31.68 52.88
CA VAL A 344 -59.80 33.16 53.06
C VAL A 344 -58.44 33.83 52.72
N PRO A 345 -58.38 35.03 52.11
CA PRO A 345 -58.91 35.51 50.83
C PRO A 345 -57.81 36.22 49.97
N ALA A 346 -58.22 36.81 48.84
CA ALA A 346 -57.42 37.55 47.87
C ALA A 346 -56.77 38.85 48.39
N ALA A 347 -55.64 39.23 47.77
CA ALA A 347 -55.16 40.61 47.71
C ALA A 347 -54.56 40.93 46.33
N ASP A 348 -55.06 42.03 45.80
CA ASP A 348 -54.77 42.74 44.56
C ASP A 348 -53.44 43.52 44.68
N GLY A 349 -52.75 43.83 43.57
CA GLY A 349 -51.57 44.72 43.67
C GLY A 349 -50.59 44.78 42.50
N SER A 350 -50.99 45.55 41.47
CA SER A 350 -50.24 46.56 40.72
C SER A 350 -48.79 46.38 40.20
N ALA A 351 -48.65 46.89 38.98
CA ALA A 351 -47.48 47.08 38.14
C ALA A 351 -46.31 47.89 38.76
N GLY A 352 -45.12 47.63 38.23
CA GLY A 352 -43.95 48.49 38.37
C GLY A 352 -42.93 48.21 37.28
N ALA A 353 -42.95 49.01 36.21
CA ALA A 353 -41.88 49.09 35.22
C ALA A 353 -40.76 50.00 35.73
N THR A 354 -39.50 49.64 35.49
CA THR A 354 -38.41 50.61 35.34
C THR A 354 -37.33 50.12 34.39
N THR A 355 -37.08 50.97 33.42
CA THR A 355 -36.00 51.08 32.44
C THR A 355 -34.65 51.47 33.06
N GLY A 356 -33.56 51.11 32.38
CA GLY A 356 -32.40 52.00 32.22
C GLY A 356 -31.04 51.44 32.65
N GLY A 357 -30.14 51.24 31.68
CA GLY A 357 -28.73 50.94 31.96
C GLY A 357 -27.93 50.49 30.73
N SER A 358 -27.75 51.37 29.75
CA SER A 358 -26.86 51.20 28.59
C SER A 358 -25.41 51.54 28.93
N SER A 359 -24.44 50.78 28.40
CA SER A 359 -23.23 51.28 27.70
C SER A 359 -22.19 50.18 27.38
N PRO A 360 -21.27 50.43 26.42
CA PRO A 360 -20.90 49.47 25.37
C PRO A 360 -19.47 48.93 25.47
N SER A 361 -19.18 47.86 24.71
CA SER A 361 -17.85 47.71 24.08
C SER A 361 -17.93 46.89 22.79
N THR A 362 -17.46 47.55 21.74
CA THR A 362 -17.09 47.08 20.41
C THR A 362 -15.99 46.02 20.46
N THR A 363 -16.03 45.02 19.57
CA THR A 363 -14.94 44.74 18.60
C THR A 363 -15.48 43.79 17.53
N GLU A 364 -15.61 44.35 16.34
CA GLU A 364 -15.86 43.74 15.04
C GLU A 364 -14.54 43.15 14.51
N LEU A 365 -14.55 41.97 13.88
CA LEU A 365 -13.54 41.59 12.88
C LEU A 365 -14.07 40.50 11.93
N ALA A 366 -14.32 40.97 10.71
CA ALA A 366 -14.21 40.32 9.40
C ALA A 366 -15.03 39.05 9.08
N HIS A 367 -16.17 39.30 8.45
CA HIS A 367 -16.70 38.51 7.35
C HIS A 367 -15.72 38.45 6.17
N THR A 368 -15.47 37.25 5.63
CA THR A 368 -15.26 37.08 4.18
C THR A 368 -16.06 35.86 3.71
N GLY A 369 -17.01 36.11 2.81
CA GLY A 369 -17.68 35.08 2.03
C GLY A 369 -17.20 35.13 0.58
N SER A 370 -17.12 33.96 -0.05
CA SER A 370 -17.43 33.73 -1.47
C SER A 370 -17.56 32.21 -1.65
N SER A 371 -18.76 31.67 -1.89
CA SER A 371 -19.48 31.59 -3.16
C SER A 371 -18.73 30.78 -4.22
N HIS A 372 -18.98 29.46 -4.31
CA HIS A 372 -18.99 28.74 -5.59
C HIS A 372 -19.91 27.50 -5.51
N THR A 373 -21.11 27.68 -6.03
CA THR A 373 -21.96 26.65 -6.63
C THR A 373 -21.36 26.24 -7.97
N GLY A 374 -21.16 24.93 -8.20
CA GLY A 374 -20.71 24.45 -9.51
C GLY A 374 -20.46 22.94 -9.56
N LEU A 375 -21.40 22.22 -10.17
CA LEU A 375 -21.22 20.97 -10.91
C LEU A 375 -20.86 19.69 -10.13
N LEU A 376 -21.87 19.10 -9.50
CA LEU A 376 -21.97 17.64 -9.32
C LEU A 376 -22.36 17.00 -10.66
N ALA A 377 -21.36 16.73 -11.51
CA ALA A 377 -21.46 15.81 -12.63
C ALA A 377 -20.11 15.11 -12.81
N GLY A 378 -20.00 13.86 -12.35
CA GLY A 378 -18.77 13.09 -12.48
C GLY A 378 -18.65 11.89 -11.52
N LEU A 379 -19.75 11.19 -11.25
CA LEU A 379 -19.76 10.03 -10.35
C LEU A 379 -20.04 8.76 -11.17
N ALA A 380 -19.07 8.34 -11.99
CA ALA A 380 -19.08 7.04 -12.69
C ALA A 380 -17.70 6.71 -13.32
N ALA A 381 -16.61 6.69 -12.56
CA ALA A 381 -15.33 6.17 -13.05
C ALA A 381 -14.40 5.56 -11.99
N LEU A 382 -14.80 5.49 -10.72
CA LEU A 382 -13.89 5.14 -9.61
C LEU A 382 -14.11 3.73 -9.02
N LEU A 383 -14.77 2.83 -9.76
CA LEU A 383 -15.12 1.48 -9.30
C LEU A 383 -14.37 0.34 -10.01
N ALA A 384 -13.41 0.65 -10.90
CA ALA A 384 -12.65 -0.38 -11.62
C ALA A 384 -11.24 -0.67 -11.06
N ALA A 385 -10.71 0.14 -10.13
CA ALA A 385 -9.32 0.04 -9.68
C ALA A 385 -9.10 -0.77 -8.37
N ALA A 386 -10.17 -1.23 -7.70
CA ALA A 386 -10.06 -1.92 -6.40
C ALA A 386 -10.08 -3.47 -6.49
N GLY A 387 -10.02 -4.05 -7.68
CA GLY A 387 -10.36 -5.46 -7.92
C GLY A 387 -9.21 -6.47 -8.02
N ALA A 388 -7.93 -6.10 -7.88
CA ALA A 388 -6.84 -6.99 -8.33
C ALA A 388 -5.62 -7.13 -7.37
N PHE A 389 -5.79 -7.08 -6.05
CA PHE A 389 -4.67 -7.31 -5.11
C PHE A 389 -4.92 -8.43 -4.08
N LEU A 390 -5.18 -9.63 -4.58
CA LEU A 390 -5.01 -10.88 -3.82
C LEU A 390 -4.29 -11.93 -4.67
N THR A 391 -2.98 -11.75 -4.86
CA THR A 391 -2.07 -12.85 -5.19
C THR A 391 -1.08 -13.02 -4.06
N VAL A 392 -1.33 -14.06 -3.27
CA VAL A 392 -0.53 -14.51 -2.13
C VAL A 392 0.76 -15.15 -2.64
N SER A 393 1.90 -14.50 -2.41
CA SER A 393 3.23 -15.11 -2.56
C SER A 393 3.52 -16.03 -1.37
N VAL A 394 3.21 -17.32 -1.51
CA VAL A 394 3.57 -18.36 -0.52
C VAL A 394 5.08 -18.60 -0.58
N LYS A 395 5.83 -17.93 0.31
CA LYS A 395 7.24 -18.22 0.60
C LYS A 395 7.33 -19.48 1.47
N ARG A 396 7.37 -20.67 0.86
CA ARG A 396 7.59 -21.93 1.57
C ARG A 396 9.09 -22.13 1.83
N ARG A 397 9.53 -21.87 3.06
CA ARG A 397 10.85 -22.28 3.59
C ARG A 397 10.98 -23.80 3.51
N ARG A 398 12.03 -24.31 2.87
CA ARG A 398 12.58 -25.65 3.11
C ARG A 398 13.71 -25.51 4.13
N SER A 399 13.67 -26.34 5.17
CA SER A 399 14.80 -26.67 6.04
C SER A 399 14.99 -28.18 5.94
N ALA A 400 16.26 -28.58 5.82
CA ALA A 400 16.85 -29.92 5.98
C ALA A 400 16.12 -31.12 5.35
#